data_AF-A0AAV6WXX1-F1
#
_entry.id   AF-A0AAV6WXX1-F1
#
_cell.length_a   1.000
_cell.length_b   1.000
_cell.length_c   1.000
_cell.angle_alpha   90.00
_cell.angle_beta   90.00
_cell.angle_gamma   90.00
#
_symmetry.space_group_name_H-M   'P 1'
#
loop_
_entity.id
_entity.type
_entity.pdbx_description
1 polymer ?
#
loop_
_entity_poly.entity_id
_entity_poly.type
_entity_poly.pdbx_seq_one_letter_code
_entity_poly.pdbx_strand_id
1 'polypeptide(L)'
;MSVIKGSESYNCQVLCLNRNVVMIRQKIWLANDGNYKELRWFIAWKQKEHLEDFLLSSRISEALSQTKVPFGYGYIQFRDTNVIIFHTQQKRRDCLKELLLDDWTDIILCSFCMPVIKGSEYYNCQVLCLNRKVVMIHQKMCLENDGNYREPRWFTAWKQKEHLEDFLLFEALSQTTVPFGYGYIQFLDMYVIIS
;
A
#
# COMPACT_ATOMS: atom_id res chain seq x y z
N MET A 1 -3.17 -7.53 5.31
CA MET A 1 -4.07 -8.50 5.97
C MET A 1 -3.68 -9.92 5.59
N SER A 2 -3.93 -10.90 6.46
CA SER A 2 -3.68 -12.32 6.16
C SER A 2 -4.76 -12.89 5.24
N VAL A 3 -4.36 -13.60 4.18
CA VAL A 3 -5.25 -14.39 3.33
C VAL A 3 -4.65 -15.79 3.19
N ILE A 4 -5.48 -16.81 3.41
CA ILE A 4 -5.09 -18.21 3.29
C ILE A 4 -5.52 -18.72 1.90
N LYS A 5 -4.57 -19.28 1.15
CA LYS A 5 -4.82 -19.94 -0.14
C LYS A 5 -4.25 -21.36 -0.07
N GLY A 6 -5.13 -22.37 -0.15
CA GLY A 6 -4.73 -23.75 0.13
C GLY A 6 -4.31 -23.93 1.59
N SER A 7 -3.09 -24.41 1.82
CA SER A 7 -2.47 -24.55 3.15
C SER A 7 -1.51 -23.42 3.51
N GLU A 8 -1.41 -22.39 2.66
CA GLU A 8 -0.42 -21.33 2.77
C GLU A 8 -1.07 -20.00 3.18
N SER A 9 -0.38 -19.26 4.05
CA SER A 9 -0.79 -17.95 4.54
C SER A 9 0.03 -16.85 3.88
N TYR A 10 -0.65 -15.83 3.36
CA TYR A 10 -0.03 -14.73 2.61
C TYR A 10 -0.38 -13.38 3.25
N ASN A 11 0.62 -12.50 3.39
CA ASN A 11 0.35 -11.10 3.70
C ASN A 11 -0.11 -10.38 2.42
N CYS A 12 -1.37 -9.96 2.41
CA CYS A 12 -2.02 -9.40 1.24
C CYS A 12 -2.55 -7.99 1.48
N GLN A 13 -2.62 -7.23 0.41
CA GLN A 13 -3.43 -6.02 0.31
C GLN A 13 -4.66 -6.34 -0.54
N VAL A 14 -5.84 -5.93 -0.08
CA VAL A 14 -7.10 -6.17 -0.77
C VAL A 14 -7.56 -4.86 -1.36
N LEU A 15 -7.83 -4.87 -2.66
CA LEU A 15 -8.25 -3.69 -3.42
C LEU A 15 -9.73 -3.81 -3.73
N CYS A 16 -10.48 -2.79 -3.33
CA CYS A 16 -11.92 -2.75 -3.47
C CYS A 16 -12.34 -1.55 -4.32
N LEU A 17 -13.33 -1.75 -5.19
CA LEU A 17 -13.92 -0.71 -6.03
C LEU A 17 -15.41 -1.00 -6.21
N ASN A 18 -16.27 0.00 -5.99
CA ASN A 18 -17.70 -0.08 -6.28
C ASN A 18 -18.37 -1.34 -5.72
N ARG A 19 -18.09 -1.65 -4.43
CA ARG A 19 -18.55 -2.86 -3.72
C ARG A 19 -18.06 -4.20 -4.29
N ASN A 20 -17.00 -4.21 -5.08
CA ASN A 20 -16.34 -5.43 -5.53
C ASN A 20 -14.90 -5.48 -5.00
N VAL A 21 -14.40 -6.69 -4.77
CA VAL A 21 -12.95 -6.89 -4.60
C VAL A 21 -12.35 -7.00 -5.99
N VAL A 22 -11.51 -6.04 -6.38
CA VAL A 22 -10.91 -5.99 -7.70
C VAL A 22 -9.68 -6.89 -7.79
N MET A 23 -8.91 -6.94 -6.70
CA MET A 23 -7.67 -7.72 -6.66
C MET A 23 -7.25 -7.98 -5.22
N ILE A 24 -6.68 -9.16 -4.98
CA ILE A 24 -5.92 -9.48 -3.77
C ILE A 24 -4.45 -9.56 -4.16
N ARG A 25 -3.64 -8.65 -3.63
CA ARG A 25 -2.22 -8.52 -3.98
C ARG A 25 -1.35 -9.04 -2.85
N GLN A 26 -0.47 -10.02 -3.12
CA GLN A 26 0.41 -10.59 -2.09
C GLN A 26 1.70 -9.80 -1.98
N LYS A 27 2.24 -9.75 -0.76
CA LYS A 27 3.56 -9.20 -0.49
C LYS A 27 4.64 -10.14 -1.03
N ILE A 28 5.30 -9.71 -2.11
CA ILE A 28 6.44 -10.42 -2.72
C ILE A 28 7.62 -10.49 -1.75
N TRP A 29 7.93 -9.37 -1.10
CA TRP A 29 9.07 -9.26 -0.19
C TRP A 29 8.59 -9.20 1.24
N LEU A 30 8.85 -10.24 2.03
CA LEU A 30 8.51 -10.28 3.45
C LEU A 30 9.64 -9.72 4.31
N ALA A 31 9.29 -8.85 5.26
CA ALA A 31 10.21 -8.22 6.19
C ALA A 31 10.54 -9.22 7.31
N ASN A 32 11.82 -9.43 7.57
CA ASN A 32 12.26 -10.39 8.60
C ASN A 32 13.38 -9.83 9.51
N ASP A 33 13.68 -8.55 9.37
CA ASP A 33 14.65 -7.79 10.15
C ASP A 33 13.96 -6.83 11.14
N GLY A 34 14.74 -6.33 12.11
CA GLY A 34 14.20 -5.53 13.20
C GLY A 34 13.02 -6.24 13.89
N ASN A 35 11.84 -5.60 13.85
CA ASN A 35 10.59 -6.06 14.48
C ASN A 35 9.79 -7.03 13.67
N TYR A 36 10.09 -7.12 12.38
CA TYR A 36 9.33 -7.96 11.49
C TYR A 36 9.92 -9.35 11.53
N LYS A 37 9.06 -10.36 11.65
CA LYS A 37 9.44 -11.77 11.48
C LYS A 37 8.44 -12.43 10.52
N GLU A 38 8.11 -11.76 9.42
CA GLU A 38 6.95 -12.14 8.59
C GLU A 38 7.10 -13.57 8.05
N LEU A 39 8.33 -14.03 7.82
CA LEU A 39 8.62 -15.40 7.36
C LEU A 39 8.20 -16.50 8.34
N ARG A 40 7.92 -16.16 9.61
CA ARG A 40 7.38 -17.13 10.58
C ARG A 40 5.90 -17.46 10.33
N TRP A 41 5.17 -16.57 9.67
CA TRP A 41 3.71 -16.64 9.56
C TRP A 41 3.19 -16.59 8.13
N PHE A 42 4.01 -16.09 7.21
CA PHE A 42 3.63 -15.87 5.82
C PHE A 42 4.66 -16.44 4.86
N ILE A 43 4.18 -16.84 3.68
CA ILE A 43 5.00 -17.27 2.57
C ILE A 43 5.11 -16.12 1.57
N ALA A 44 6.33 -15.88 1.09
CA ALA A 44 6.59 -14.88 0.06
C ALA A 44 6.00 -15.34 -1.26
N TRP A 45 5.30 -14.45 -1.98
CA TRP A 45 4.75 -14.77 -3.29
C TRP A 45 5.85 -14.97 -4.32
N LYS A 46 5.94 -16.18 -4.89
CA LYS A 46 7.02 -16.56 -5.81
C LYS A 46 6.67 -16.34 -7.28
N GLN A 47 5.38 -16.27 -7.63
CA GLN A 47 4.92 -16.20 -9.02
C GLN A 47 4.74 -14.74 -9.46
N LYS A 48 5.84 -14.05 -9.76
CA LYS A 48 5.84 -12.58 -9.98
C LYS A 48 5.05 -12.11 -11.20
N GLU A 49 4.71 -12.98 -12.15
CA GLU A 49 4.09 -12.60 -13.43
C GLU A 49 2.73 -13.26 -13.67
N HIS A 50 2.16 -13.92 -12.66
CA HIS A 50 0.92 -14.68 -12.83
C HIS A 50 -0.15 -14.21 -11.85
N LEU A 51 -1.34 -13.91 -12.39
CA LEU A 51 -2.57 -13.71 -11.63
C LEU A 51 -3.36 -15.02 -11.65
N GLU A 52 -3.75 -15.51 -10.48
CA GLU A 52 -4.59 -16.70 -10.33
C GLU A 52 -5.99 -16.29 -9.85
N ASP A 53 -7.01 -17.09 -10.18
CA ASP A 53 -8.32 -16.92 -9.57
C ASP A 53 -8.29 -17.38 -8.10
N PHE A 54 -8.73 -16.51 -7.19
CA PHE A 54 -8.94 -16.82 -5.79
C PHE A 54 -10.42 -16.83 -5.45
N LEU A 55 -10.89 -17.92 -4.84
CA LEU A 55 -12.28 -18.06 -4.40
C LEU A 55 -12.50 -17.26 -3.12
N LEU A 56 -13.45 -16.33 -3.16
CA LEU A 56 -13.87 -15.59 -1.98
C LEU A 56 -14.61 -16.52 -1.02
N SER A 57 -14.50 -16.26 0.29
CA SER A 57 -15.27 -17.02 1.29
C SER A 57 -16.77 -16.84 1.07
N SER A 58 -17.60 -17.82 1.43
CA SER A 58 -19.05 -17.78 1.22
C SER A 58 -19.68 -16.47 1.69
N ARG A 59 -19.31 -16.02 2.90
CA ARG A 59 -19.80 -14.77 3.48
C ARG A 59 -19.48 -13.54 2.62
N ILE A 60 -18.27 -13.44 2.07
CA ILE A 60 -17.87 -12.32 1.20
C ILE A 60 -18.54 -12.49 -0.17
N SER A 61 -18.56 -13.70 -0.70
CA SER A 61 -19.14 -14.02 -2.00
C SER A 61 -20.63 -13.71 -2.06
N GLU A 62 -21.38 -14.05 -1.01
CA GLU A 62 -22.81 -13.74 -0.89
C GLU A 62 -23.02 -12.22 -0.73
N ALA A 63 -22.25 -11.57 0.14
CA ALA A 63 -22.39 -10.13 0.39
C ALA A 63 -22.09 -9.26 -0.83
N LEU A 64 -21.12 -9.66 -1.65
CA LEU A 64 -20.69 -8.90 -2.83
C LEU A 64 -21.24 -9.46 -4.15
N SER A 65 -21.94 -10.60 -4.11
CA SER A 65 -22.33 -11.35 -5.32
C SER A 65 -21.13 -11.63 -6.25
N GLN A 66 -19.97 -11.92 -5.66
CA GLN A 66 -18.70 -12.11 -6.36
C GLN A 66 -18.03 -13.40 -5.87
N THR A 67 -17.83 -14.37 -6.75
CA THR A 67 -17.28 -15.68 -6.35
C THR A 67 -15.75 -15.75 -6.38
N LYS A 68 -15.13 -15.03 -7.29
CA LYS A 68 -13.68 -15.07 -7.52
C LYS A 68 -13.07 -13.69 -7.71
N VAL A 69 -11.78 -13.58 -7.43
CA VAL A 69 -10.99 -12.36 -7.59
C VAL A 69 -9.56 -12.70 -8.05
N PRO A 70 -8.94 -11.86 -8.90
CA PRO A 70 -7.52 -11.99 -9.22
C PRO A 70 -6.64 -11.94 -7.97
N PHE A 71 -5.73 -12.90 -7.86
CA PHE A 71 -4.79 -13.08 -6.76
C PHE A 71 -3.38 -13.22 -7.32
N GLY A 72 -2.52 -12.24 -7.06
CA GLY A 72 -1.15 -12.27 -7.58
C GLY A 72 -0.45 -10.90 -7.49
N TYR A 73 0.58 -10.75 -8.31
CA TYR A 73 1.21 -9.45 -8.57
C TYR A 73 0.74 -8.89 -9.91
N GLY A 74 0.35 -7.62 -9.92
CA GLY A 74 -0.28 -6.98 -11.07
C GLY A 74 -0.66 -5.53 -10.76
N TYR A 75 -1.28 -4.88 -11.74
CA TYR A 75 -1.79 -3.52 -11.67
C TYR A 75 -3.27 -3.50 -12.04
N ILE A 76 -3.97 -2.45 -11.61
CA ILE A 76 -5.34 -2.19 -12.02
C ILE A 76 -5.29 -1.13 -13.12
N GLN A 77 -5.80 -1.45 -14.29
CA GLN A 77 -5.94 -0.50 -15.40
C GLN A 77 -7.29 0.20 -15.31
N PHE A 78 -7.27 1.52 -15.26
CA PHE A 78 -8.42 2.40 -15.41
C PHE A 78 -8.39 3.06 -16.80
N ARG A 79 -9.43 3.84 -17.10
CA ARG A 79 -9.59 4.46 -18.41
C ARG A 79 -8.56 5.56 -18.67
N ASP A 80 -8.15 6.26 -17.62
CA ASP A 80 -7.29 7.45 -17.64
C ASP A 80 -5.96 7.25 -16.88
N THR A 81 -5.86 6.23 -16.03
CA THR A 81 -4.66 5.92 -15.25
C THR A 81 -4.52 4.42 -15.01
N ASN A 82 -3.34 3.97 -14.59
CA ASN A 82 -3.20 2.67 -13.93
C ASN A 82 -2.94 2.88 -12.43
N VAL A 83 -3.22 1.88 -11.60
CA VAL A 83 -2.86 1.85 -10.18
C VAL A 83 -2.02 0.62 -9.91
N ILE A 84 -0.84 0.81 -9.34
CA ILE A 84 0.06 -0.27 -8.92
C ILE A 84 0.51 -0.06 -7.48
N ILE A 85 0.68 -1.16 -6.75
CA ILE A 85 1.13 -1.10 -5.37
C ILE A 85 2.45 -1.84 -5.19
N PHE A 86 3.44 -1.06 -4.78
CA PHE A 86 4.78 -1.51 -4.47
C PHE A 86 4.95 -1.63 -2.96
N HIS A 87 5.65 -2.68 -2.54
CA HIS A 87 6.16 -2.77 -1.18
C HIS A 87 7.66 -2.64 -1.23
N THR A 88 8.16 -1.55 -0.64
CA THR A 88 9.59 -1.30 -0.48
C THR A 88 10.01 -1.74 0.91
N GLN A 89 11.00 -2.65 0.99
CA GLN A 89 11.61 -3.02 2.27
C GLN A 89 12.54 -1.90 2.73
N GLN A 90 12.17 -1.25 3.83
CA GLN A 90 12.92 -0.46 4.84
C GLN A 90 14.16 0.40 4.43
N LYS A 91 14.61 0.48 3.19
CA LYS A 91 15.81 1.23 2.81
C LYS A 91 15.64 1.86 1.43
N ARG A 92 15.14 3.10 1.45
CA ARG A 92 15.83 4.34 1.05
C ARG A 92 14.85 5.32 0.41
N ARG A 93 14.77 6.52 0.98
CA ARG A 93 14.22 7.71 0.30
C ARG A 93 14.86 7.89 -1.08
N ASP A 94 16.13 7.48 -1.21
CA ASP A 94 16.88 7.48 -2.47
C ASP A 94 16.20 6.63 -3.57
N CYS A 95 15.63 5.47 -3.23
CA CYS A 95 14.92 4.64 -4.21
C CYS A 95 13.62 5.32 -4.68
N LEU A 96 12.89 5.98 -3.76
CA LEU A 96 11.70 6.75 -4.15
C LEU A 96 12.09 7.90 -5.10
N LYS A 97 13.22 8.57 -4.84
CA LYS A 97 13.75 9.62 -5.72
C LYS A 97 14.06 9.05 -7.11
N GLU A 98 14.78 7.93 -7.19
CA GLU A 98 15.10 7.28 -8.48
C GLU A 98 13.83 6.91 -9.25
N LEU A 99 12.84 6.31 -8.58
CA LEU A 99 11.56 5.95 -9.19
C LEU A 99 10.75 7.15 -9.69
N LEU A 100 10.84 8.29 -8.99
CA LEU A 100 10.17 9.53 -9.39
C LEU A 100 10.90 10.27 -10.52
N LEU A 101 12.22 10.09 -10.65
CA LEU A 101 12.99 10.68 -11.74
C LEU A 101 12.77 9.92 -13.06
N ASP A 102 12.53 8.62 -12.96
CA ASP A 102 12.27 7.73 -14.08
C ASP A 102 10.81 7.77 -14.55
N ASP A 103 10.49 7.12 -15.68
CA ASP A 103 9.17 7.18 -16.34
C ASP A 103 8.13 6.19 -15.77
N TRP A 104 8.51 5.34 -14.81
CA TRP A 104 7.64 4.33 -14.20
C TRP A 104 6.36 4.87 -13.53
N THR A 105 6.33 6.15 -13.16
CA THR A 105 5.17 6.78 -12.52
C THR A 105 4.34 7.64 -13.47
N ASP A 106 4.77 7.75 -14.74
CA ASP A 106 4.00 8.46 -15.76
C ASP A 106 2.71 7.69 -16.01
N ILE A 107 1.56 8.37 -15.93
CA ILE A 107 0.20 7.82 -16.09
C ILE A 107 -0.18 6.63 -15.18
N ILE A 108 0.59 6.42 -14.10
CA ILE A 108 0.37 5.34 -13.14
C ILE A 108 0.43 5.89 -11.71
N LEU A 109 -0.64 5.69 -10.94
CA LEU A 109 -0.65 5.92 -9.51
C LEU A 109 0.08 4.77 -8.82
N CYS A 110 1.29 5.06 -8.36
CA CYS A 110 2.15 4.15 -7.63
C CYS A 110 2.00 4.39 -6.13
N SER A 111 1.71 3.32 -5.40
CA SER A 111 1.63 3.35 -3.95
C SER A 111 2.82 2.64 -3.30
N PHE A 112 3.53 3.32 -2.41
CA PHE A 112 4.70 2.80 -1.70
C PHE A 112 4.47 2.76 -0.19
N CYS A 113 4.48 1.58 0.44
CA CYS A 113 4.46 1.45 1.90
C CYS A 113 5.88 1.64 2.47
N MET A 114 6.13 2.72 3.21
CA MET A 114 7.45 3.02 3.78
C MET A 114 7.39 3.91 5.05
N PRO A 115 8.42 3.85 5.92
CA PRO A 115 8.51 4.75 7.06
C PRO A 115 8.75 6.21 6.64
N VAL A 116 8.02 7.15 7.24
CA VAL A 116 8.22 8.59 7.06
C VAL A 116 8.47 9.23 8.42
N ILE A 117 9.47 10.11 8.50
CA ILE A 117 9.83 10.85 9.71
C ILE A 117 9.21 12.24 9.62
N LYS A 118 8.45 12.64 10.64
CA LYS A 118 7.90 14.00 10.81
C LYS A 118 8.26 14.49 12.21
N GLY A 119 9.03 15.58 12.31
CA GLY A 119 9.61 16.01 13.58
C GLY A 119 10.56 14.94 14.15
N SER A 120 10.27 14.45 15.35
CA SER A 120 11.01 13.37 16.03
C SER A 120 10.33 12.01 15.97
N GLU A 121 9.22 11.89 15.22
CA GLU A 121 8.37 10.71 15.20
C GLU A 121 8.45 9.96 13.87
N TYR A 122 8.35 8.64 13.95
CA TYR A 122 8.30 7.76 12.79
C TYR A 122 6.85 7.32 12.56
N TYR A 123 6.39 7.42 11.32
CA TYR A 123 5.06 6.98 10.89
C TYR A 123 5.20 5.88 9.84
N ASN A 124 4.37 4.84 9.96
CA ASN A 124 4.21 3.86 8.89
C ASN A 124 3.28 4.47 7.84
N CYS A 125 3.80 4.80 6.66
CA CYS A 125 3.05 5.55 5.67
C CYS A 125 2.93 4.81 4.35
N GLN A 126 1.88 5.16 3.61
CA GLN A 126 1.71 4.88 2.21
C GLN A 126 1.92 6.19 1.45
N VAL A 127 3.01 6.23 0.68
CA VAL A 127 3.41 7.36 -0.14
C VAL A 127 2.87 7.13 -1.55
N LEU A 128 2.02 8.04 -2.01
CA LEU A 128 1.38 7.96 -3.30
C LEU A 128 2.08 8.85 -4.31
N CYS A 129 2.36 8.30 -5.47
CA CYS A 129 3.09 8.95 -6.53
C CYS A 129 2.34 8.84 -7.85
N LEU A 130 2.29 9.93 -8.61
CA LEU A 130 1.69 9.97 -9.95
C LEU A 130 2.40 11.05 -10.76
N ASN A 131 2.75 10.76 -12.01
CA ASN A 131 3.40 11.69 -12.92
C ASN A 131 4.61 12.37 -12.28
N ARG A 132 5.51 11.57 -11.69
CA ARG A 132 6.77 12.01 -11.06
C ARG A 132 6.60 12.95 -9.86
N LYS A 133 5.40 13.01 -9.29
CA LYS A 133 5.10 13.80 -8.09
C LYS A 133 4.61 12.91 -6.97
N VAL A 134 4.88 13.33 -5.73
CA VAL A 134 4.24 12.73 -4.56
C VAL A 134 2.91 13.44 -4.38
N VAL A 135 1.79 12.74 -4.55
CA VAL A 135 0.45 13.34 -4.51
C VAL A 135 -0.14 13.37 -3.11
N MET A 136 0.21 12.40 -2.26
CA MET A 136 -0.24 12.33 -0.87
C MET A 136 0.65 11.38 -0.07
N ILE A 137 0.83 11.67 1.22
CA ILE A 137 1.38 10.73 2.19
C ILE A 137 0.29 10.38 3.21
N HIS A 138 -0.13 9.13 3.20
CA HIS A 138 -1.16 8.61 4.08
C HIS A 138 -0.52 7.80 5.22
N GLN A 139 -0.85 8.08 6.48
CA GLN A 139 -0.32 7.34 7.63
C GLN A 139 -1.24 6.15 7.94
N LYS A 140 -0.64 5.05 8.40
CA LYS A 140 -1.40 3.93 8.94
C LYS A 140 -2.09 4.38 10.24
N MET A 141 -3.42 4.41 10.21
CA MET A 141 -4.24 4.87 11.33
C MET A 141 -4.25 3.90 12.51
N CYS A 142 -4.16 2.61 12.21
CA CYS A 142 -4.18 1.53 13.20
C CYS A 142 -2.88 0.74 13.12
N LEU A 143 -2.03 0.91 14.13
CA LEU A 143 -0.80 0.14 14.24
C LEU A 143 -1.09 -1.27 14.74
N GLU A 144 -0.49 -2.26 14.10
CA GLU A 144 -0.62 -3.66 14.46
C GLU A 144 0.31 -3.99 15.63
N ASN A 145 -0.28 -4.51 16.71
CA ASN A 145 0.46 -4.90 17.92
C ASN A 145 0.19 -6.35 18.34
N ASP A 146 -0.46 -7.14 17.48
CA ASP A 146 -0.81 -8.52 17.77
C ASP A 146 -0.01 -9.51 16.91
N GLY A 147 0.04 -10.77 17.36
CA GLY A 147 0.80 -11.84 16.74
C GLY A 147 2.27 -11.44 16.58
N ASN A 148 2.70 -11.30 15.33
CA ASN A 148 4.07 -10.96 14.95
C ASN A 148 4.39 -9.46 14.95
N TYR A 149 3.37 -8.62 15.00
CA TYR A 149 3.53 -7.20 14.78
C TYR A 149 3.74 -6.49 16.12
N ARG A 150 4.71 -5.58 16.14
CA ARG A 150 5.04 -4.71 17.29
C ARG A 150 5.26 -3.29 16.78
N GLU A 151 4.37 -2.83 15.90
CA GLU A 151 4.50 -1.52 15.25
C GLU A 151 4.55 -0.36 16.25
N PRO A 152 3.77 -0.35 17.37
CA PRO A 152 3.82 0.76 18.35
C PRO A 152 5.16 0.96 19.04
N ARG A 153 6.08 -0.01 18.98
CA ARG A 153 7.44 0.15 19.53
C ARG A 153 8.30 1.10 18.66
N TRP A 154 7.91 1.35 17.41
CA TRP A 154 8.73 2.06 16.41
C TRP A 154 7.98 3.14 15.67
N PHE A 155 6.66 3.04 15.59
CA PHE A 155 5.83 4.00 14.90
C PHE A 155 4.87 4.67 15.87
N THR A 156 4.60 5.94 15.63
CA THR A 156 3.55 6.70 16.29
C THR A 156 2.24 6.49 15.52
N ALA A 157 1.17 6.17 16.24
CA ALA A 157 -0.17 6.12 15.66
C ALA A 157 -0.64 7.54 15.30
N TRP A 158 -1.17 7.73 14.09
CA TRP A 158 -1.68 9.03 13.67
C TRP A 158 -3.00 9.35 14.36
N LYS A 159 -3.03 10.46 15.12
CA LYS A 159 -4.18 10.84 15.96
C LYS A 159 -5.07 11.92 15.32
N GLN A 160 -4.58 12.63 14.31
CA GLN A 160 -5.27 13.76 13.70
C GLN A 160 -6.08 13.31 12.47
N LYS A 161 -7.29 12.80 12.70
CA LYS A 161 -8.11 12.19 11.63
C LYS A 161 -8.77 13.19 10.68
N GLU A 162 -8.83 14.47 11.05
CA GLU A 162 -9.74 15.43 10.43
C GLU A 162 -9.05 16.45 9.51
N HIS A 163 -7.71 16.49 9.47
CA HIS A 163 -6.97 17.49 8.71
C HIS A 163 -5.79 16.88 7.95
N LEU A 164 -5.64 17.31 6.70
CA LEU A 164 -4.40 17.17 5.93
C LEU A 164 -3.47 18.32 6.31
N GLU A 165 -2.21 17.99 6.60
CA GLU A 165 -1.15 18.96 6.85
C GLU A 165 -0.16 18.99 5.69
N ASP A 166 0.53 20.11 5.50
CA ASP A 166 1.64 20.17 4.56
C ASP A 166 2.87 19.48 5.14
N PHE A 167 3.38 18.49 4.43
CA PHE A 167 4.63 17.81 4.75
C PHE A 167 5.73 18.25 3.79
N LEU A 168 6.85 18.72 4.33
CA LEU A 168 8.02 19.13 3.54
C LEU A 168 8.68 17.90 2.90
N LEU A 169 8.71 17.89 1.57
CA LEU A 169 9.44 16.89 0.82
C LEU A 169 10.94 17.19 0.87
N PHE A 170 11.74 16.15 0.60
CA PHE A 170 13.19 16.29 0.50
C PHE A 170 13.56 17.07 -0.76
N GLU A 171 14.63 17.86 -0.68
CA GLU A 171 15.06 18.87 -1.68
C GLU A 171 15.26 18.36 -3.11
N ALA A 172 15.24 17.04 -3.32
CA ALA A 172 15.50 16.45 -4.62
C ALA A 172 14.29 16.43 -5.58
N LEU A 173 13.11 16.85 -5.11
CA LEU A 173 11.92 16.95 -5.94
C LEU A 173 11.63 18.42 -6.24
N SER A 174 11.11 18.72 -7.44
CA SER A 174 10.63 20.07 -7.77
C SER A 174 9.43 20.52 -6.92
N GLN A 175 8.90 19.62 -6.09
CA GLN A 175 7.77 19.82 -5.20
C GLN A 175 8.28 20.03 -3.77
N THR A 176 7.83 21.12 -3.13
CA THR A 176 8.27 21.52 -1.78
C THR A 176 7.45 20.86 -0.67
N THR A 177 6.13 20.76 -0.85
CA THR A 177 5.20 20.19 0.14
C THR A 177 4.27 19.16 -0.48
N VAL A 178 3.74 18.27 0.35
CA VAL A 178 2.71 17.29 -0.02
C VAL A 178 1.66 17.17 1.09
N PRO A 179 0.38 16.93 0.76
CA PRO A 179 -0.63 16.61 1.75
C PRO A 179 -0.26 15.35 2.56
N PHE A 180 -0.29 15.48 3.88
CA PHE A 180 0.05 14.44 4.86
C PHE A 180 -1.09 14.29 5.84
N GLY A 181 -1.77 13.13 5.83
CA GLY A 181 -2.87 12.89 6.75
C GLY A 181 -3.82 11.81 6.24
N TYR A 182 -5.01 11.79 6.83
CA TYR A 182 -6.12 10.94 6.40
C TYR A 182 -6.91 11.64 5.28
N GLY A 183 -7.15 10.93 4.17
CA GLY A 183 -7.78 11.51 2.99
C GLY A 183 -7.93 10.51 1.85
N TYR A 184 -8.32 11.01 0.68
CA TYR A 184 -8.53 10.22 -0.53
C TYR A 184 -8.01 10.98 -1.75
N ILE A 185 -7.67 10.26 -2.82
CA ILE A 185 -7.42 10.86 -4.14
C ILE A 185 -8.69 10.78 -4.96
N GLN A 186 -9.12 11.91 -5.52
CA GLN A 186 -10.19 11.96 -6.51
C GLN A 186 -9.60 12.00 -7.92
N PHE A 187 -9.91 10.99 -8.72
CA PHE A 187 -9.78 10.97 -10.17
C PHE A 187 -11.09 11.42 -10.82
N LEU A 188 -11.11 11.55 -12.16
CA LEU A 188 -12.29 12.00 -12.88
C LEU A 188 -13.47 11.02 -12.75
N ASP A 189 -13.18 9.74 -12.62
CA ASP A 189 -14.17 8.64 -12.62
C ASP A 189 -14.23 7.87 -11.29
N MET A 190 -13.30 8.10 -10.36
CA MET A 190 -13.16 7.30 -9.14
C MET A 190 -12.55 8.07 -7.96
N TYR A 191 -12.84 7.61 -6.74
CA TYR A 191 -12.10 7.95 -5.53
C TYR A 191 -11.22 6.77 -5.07
N VAL A 192 -9.93 7.01 -4.84
CA VAL A 192 -9.02 6.04 -4.20
C VAL A 192 -8.91 6.41 -2.72
N ILE A 193 -9.46 5.55 -1.85
CA ILE A 193 -9.28 5.62 -0.41
C ILE A 193 -8.19 4.64 0.00
N ILE A 194 -7.36 5.06 0.93
CA ILE A 194 -6.33 4.22 1.53
C ILE A 194 -6.69 3.99 2.98
N SER A 195 -6.72 2.72 3.39
CA SER A 195 -7.06 2.29 4.75
C SER A 195 -6.03 1.32 5.29
#